data_AF-A0A7W1ZRY5-F1
#
_entry.id   AF-A0A7W1ZRY5-F1
#
_cell.length_a   1.000
_cell.length_b   1.000
_cell.length_c   1.000
_cell.angle_alpha   90.00
_cell.angle_beta   90.00
_cell.angle_gamma   90.00
#
_symmetry.space_group_name_H-M   'P 1'
#
loop_
_entity.id
_entity.type
_entity.pdbx_description
1 polymer ?
#
loop_
_entity_poly.entity_id
_entity_poly.type
_entity_poly.pdbx_seq_one_letter_code
_entity_poly.pdbx_strand_id
1 'polypeptide(L)'
;MDFAILEGVSEEVEGHRFSQVAAAVPGEKRNATNFLCHLVHVLLRYLRIAQRLQHAVNGQFSPNPQSRPSAAAFWTHYLDYNFYDKPDVWAKIGGNVGATFAQENSCAARASYGLNYAGALIPSYPQFDTNLNMPSKGGDGKRYIVSAAKFRCYLRFIWGEPDYEWGTGKTIQNITQLRDKFSKTGLTVAIVGWRDPAGFGHVAVITPNYDDQHATFSPGLDYSVAQPLGAGTGAGWIWILT
;
A
#
# COMPACT_ATOMS: atom_id res chain seq x y z
N MET A 1 33.86 4.37 -15.88
CA MET A 1 34.16 3.13 -15.13
C MET A 1 33.03 2.17 -15.44
N ASP A 2 33.32 1.09 -16.15
CA ASP A 2 32.32 0.16 -16.67
C ASP A 2 31.67 -0.66 -15.54
N PHE A 3 30.33 -0.59 -15.46
CA PHE A 3 29.50 -1.27 -14.46
C PHE A 3 29.59 -2.80 -14.54
N ALA A 4 29.94 -3.36 -15.71
CA ALA A 4 30.06 -4.80 -15.92
C ALA A 4 31.20 -5.44 -15.09
N ILE A 5 32.21 -4.67 -14.68
CA ILE A 5 33.35 -5.18 -13.90
C ILE A 5 32.94 -5.42 -12.43
N LEU A 6 31.93 -4.71 -11.92
CA LEU A 6 31.49 -4.84 -10.52
C LEU A 6 30.51 -6.00 -10.29
N GLU A 7 29.68 -6.36 -11.27
CA GLU A 7 28.76 -7.50 -11.14
C GLU A 7 29.52 -8.84 -11.10
N GLY A 8 30.59 -8.98 -11.90
CA GLY A 8 31.42 -10.19 -11.89
C GLY A 8 32.12 -10.47 -10.55
N VAL A 9 32.46 -9.42 -9.79
CA VAL A 9 33.12 -9.58 -8.48
C VAL A 9 32.13 -9.96 -7.37
N SER A 10 30.83 -9.68 -7.54
CA SER A 10 29.80 -10.03 -6.56
C SER A 10 29.44 -11.51 -6.58
N GLU A 11 29.39 -12.14 -7.76
CA GLU A 11 29.03 -13.56 -7.88
C GLU A 11 30.17 -14.49 -7.41
N GLU A 12 31.43 -14.11 -7.65
CA GLU A 12 32.59 -14.88 -7.19
C GLU A 12 32.73 -14.94 -5.66
N VAL A 13 32.20 -13.94 -4.95
CA VAL A 13 32.22 -13.86 -3.48
C VAL A 13 31.03 -14.60 -2.83
N GLU A 14 29.91 -14.79 -3.51
CA GLU A 14 28.78 -15.55 -2.94
C GLU A 14 28.89 -17.08 -3.16
N GLY A 15 29.68 -17.53 -4.15
CA GLY A 15 29.84 -18.96 -4.48
C GLY A 15 30.84 -19.74 -3.61
N HIS A 16 31.79 -19.07 -2.95
CA HIS A 16 32.81 -19.73 -2.13
C HIS A 16 32.45 -19.66 -0.64
N ARG A 17 32.30 -20.84 0.00
CA ARG A 17 32.10 -21.00 1.45
C ARG A 17 33.26 -20.38 2.24
N PHE A 18 33.15 -19.10 2.59
CA PHE A 18 34.08 -18.36 3.46
C PHE A 18 34.23 -18.96 4.87
N SER A 19 33.35 -19.89 5.27
CA SER A 19 33.47 -20.62 6.53
C SER A 19 34.70 -21.52 6.60
N GLN A 20 35.31 -21.88 5.47
CA GLN A 20 36.49 -22.76 5.45
C GLN A 20 37.83 -22.02 5.66
N VAL A 21 37.89 -20.70 5.39
CA VAL A 21 39.15 -19.93 5.49
C VAL A 21 39.43 -19.48 6.94
N ALA A 22 38.40 -19.26 7.76
CA ALA A 22 38.56 -18.80 9.15
C ALA A 22 39.15 -19.86 10.09
N ALA A 23 39.08 -21.15 9.75
CA ALA A 23 39.53 -22.24 10.62
C ALA A 23 41.06 -22.42 10.67
N ALA A 24 41.80 -21.87 9.71
CA ALA A 24 43.25 -22.12 9.55
C ALA A 24 44.16 -21.00 10.10
N VAL A 25 43.60 -19.93 10.70
CA VAL A 25 44.37 -18.73 11.07
C VAL A 25 44.61 -18.67 12.59
N PRO A 26 45.85 -18.42 13.08
CA PRO A 26 46.16 -18.26 14.50
C PRO A 26 45.38 -17.11 15.17
N GLY A 27 45.08 -17.25 16.47
CA GLY A 27 44.10 -16.44 17.21
C GLY A 27 44.24 -14.92 17.11
N GLU A 28 45.46 -14.39 16.96
CA GLU A 28 45.71 -12.95 16.85
C GLU A 28 45.29 -12.35 15.49
N LYS A 29 45.38 -13.14 14.41
CA LYS A 29 44.97 -12.73 13.05
C LYS A 29 43.47 -12.90 12.80
N ARG A 30 42.74 -13.67 13.63
CA ARG A 30 41.28 -13.83 13.54
C ARG A 30 40.53 -12.53 13.80
N ASN A 31 41.05 -11.68 14.68
CA ASN A 31 40.45 -10.38 14.99
C ASN A 31 40.49 -9.44 13.78
N ALA A 32 41.60 -9.43 13.03
CA ALA A 32 41.72 -8.65 11.80
C ALA A 32 40.80 -9.19 10.69
N THR A 33 40.69 -10.51 10.52
CA THR A 33 39.80 -11.12 9.53
C THR A 33 38.32 -10.86 9.85
N ASN A 34 37.91 -10.97 11.11
CA ASN A 34 36.54 -10.66 11.55
C ASN A 34 36.20 -9.19 11.37
N PHE A 35 37.14 -8.29 11.68
CA PHE A 35 36.97 -6.85 11.49
C PHE A 35 36.82 -6.50 10.01
N LEU A 36 37.67 -7.06 9.14
CA LEU A 36 37.59 -6.85 7.70
C LEU A 36 36.28 -7.38 7.11
N CYS A 37 35.82 -8.54 7.58
CA CYS A 37 34.56 -9.13 7.14
C CYS A 37 33.35 -8.29 7.58
N HIS A 38 33.37 -7.72 8.79
CA HIS A 38 32.34 -6.79 9.24
C HIS A 38 32.34 -5.51 8.42
N LEU A 39 33.51 -4.96 8.12
CA LEU A 39 33.66 -3.76 7.31
C LEU A 39 33.12 -3.96 5.89
N VAL A 40 33.41 -5.11 5.26
CA VAL A 40 32.88 -5.47 3.93
C VAL A 40 31.36 -5.57 3.95
N HIS A 41 30.76 -6.21 4.96
CA HIS A 41 29.30 -6.27 5.09
C HIS A 41 28.66 -4.89 5.29
N VAL A 42 29.27 -4.03 6.08
CA VAL A 42 28.80 -2.65 6.28
C VAL A 42 28.90 -1.87 4.97
N LEU A 43 30.02 -1.95 4.26
CA LEU A 43 30.21 -1.30 2.95
C LEU A 43 29.20 -1.79 1.91
N LEU A 44 28.94 -3.10 1.83
CA LEU A 44 27.92 -3.65 0.92
C LEU A 44 26.50 -3.16 1.26
N ARG A 45 26.17 -3.00 2.55
CA ARG A 45 24.90 -2.40 2.96
C ARG A 45 24.81 -0.94 2.53
N TYR A 46 25.87 -0.16 2.73
CA TYR A 46 25.92 1.24 2.28
C TYR A 46 25.84 1.36 0.75
N LEU A 47 26.52 0.50 0.01
CA LEU A 47 26.47 0.48 -1.46
C LEU A 47 25.05 0.22 -1.97
N ARG A 48 24.35 -0.76 -1.38
CA ARG A 48 22.94 -1.08 -1.72
C ARG A 48 22.00 0.08 -1.38
N ILE A 49 22.23 0.81 -0.29
CA ILE A 49 21.47 2.01 0.06
C ILE A 49 21.74 3.13 -0.96
N ALA A 50 23.00 3.39 -1.28
CA ALA A 50 23.39 4.41 -2.26
C ALA A 50 22.80 4.13 -3.65
N GLN A 51 22.83 2.87 -4.12
CA GLN A 51 22.20 2.46 -5.37
C GLN A 51 20.68 2.71 -5.35
N ARG A 52 19.98 2.34 -4.26
CA ARG A 52 18.53 2.60 -4.12
C ARG A 52 18.22 4.09 -4.12
N LEU A 53 19.05 4.92 -3.49
CA LEU A 53 18.90 6.37 -3.51
C LEU A 53 19.16 6.95 -4.91
N GLN A 54 20.16 6.44 -5.63
CA GLN A 54 20.47 6.90 -6.98
C GLN A 54 19.37 6.52 -7.99
N HIS A 55 18.75 5.34 -7.85
CA HIS A 55 17.55 4.97 -8.60
C HIS A 55 16.32 5.85 -8.24
N ALA A 56 16.18 6.27 -6.99
CA ALA A 56 15.11 7.16 -6.55
C ALA A 56 15.28 8.59 -7.09
N VAL A 57 16.53 9.09 -7.15
CA VAL A 57 16.85 10.42 -7.71
C VAL A 57 16.69 10.44 -9.24
N ASN A 58 16.96 9.32 -9.92
CA ASN A 58 16.85 9.21 -11.38
C ASN A 58 15.43 8.87 -11.89
N GLY A 59 14.40 8.96 -11.04
CA GLY A 59 13.00 8.77 -11.46
C GLY A 59 12.61 7.35 -11.86
N GLN A 60 13.47 6.34 -11.63
CA GLN A 60 13.23 4.95 -12.03
C GLN A 60 12.59 4.08 -10.95
N PHE A 61 12.13 4.67 -9.85
CA PHE A 61 11.25 3.99 -8.87
C PHE A 61 9.76 4.21 -9.17
N SER A 62 9.39 4.51 -10.41
CA SER A 62 8.02 4.24 -10.86
C SER A 62 7.92 2.74 -11.12
N PRO A 63 7.20 1.97 -10.30
CA PRO A 63 6.86 0.61 -10.69
C PRO A 63 6.13 0.70 -12.04
N ASN A 64 6.25 -0.34 -12.86
CA ASN A 64 5.45 -0.44 -14.06
C ASN A 64 3.97 -0.23 -13.63
N PRO A 65 3.28 0.84 -14.10
CA PRO A 65 1.98 1.21 -13.56
C PRO A 65 1.06 0.01 -13.63
N GLN A 66 0.60 -0.47 -12.48
CA GLN A 66 -0.30 -1.61 -12.44
C GLN A 66 -1.63 -1.12 -13.00
N SER A 67 -2.17 -1.78 -14.02
CA SER A 67 -3.50 -1.44 -14.52
C SER A 67 -4.52 -1.55 -13.38
N ARG A 68 -5.41 -0.56 -13.27
CA ARG A 68 -6.54 -0.63 -12.33
C ARG A 68 -7.37 -1.87 -12.64
N PRO A 69 -7.85 -2.62 -11.63
CA PRO A 69 -8.73 -3.76 -11.89
C PRO A 69 -10.05 -3.29 -12.47
N SER A 70 -10.78 -4.21 -13.12
CA SER A 70 -12.13 -3.86 -13.57
C SER A 70 -13.05 -3.52 -12.40
N ALA A 71 -13.94 -2.56 -12.60
CA ALA A 71 -14.92 -2.16 -11.58
C ALA A 71 -15.75 -3.35 -11.09
N ALA A 72 -16.22 -4.20 -12.02
CA ALA A 72 -17.03 -5.37 -11.71
C ALA A 72 -16.28 -6.43 -10.90
N ALA A 73 -15.03 -6.74 -11.27
CA ALA A 73 -14.22 -7.73 -10.53
C ALA A 73 -13.90 -7.23 -9.12
N PHE A 74 -13.59 -5.94 -8.96
CA PHE A 74 -13.39 -5.35 -7.63
C PHE A 74 -14.66 -5.40 -6.79
N TRP A 75 -15.79 -4.95 -7.33
CA TRP A 75 -17.05 -4.89 -6.59
C TRP A 75 -17.52 -6.27 -6.13
N THR A 76 -17.34 -7.30 -6.96
CA THR A 76 -17.72 -8.69 -6.63
C THR A 76 -16.98 -9.23 -5.39
N HIS A 77 -15.79 -8.70 -5.10
CA HIS A 77 -14.96 -9.15 -3.98
C HIS A 77 -14.86 -8.14 -2.84
N TYR A 78 -15.32 -6.91 -3.04
CA TYR A 78 -15.30 -5.91 -1.99
C TYR A 78 -16.17 -6.37 -0.81
N LEU A 79 -15.60 -6.31 0.39
CA LEU A 79 -16.30 -6.67 1.61
C LEU A 79 -17.08 -5.45 2.09
N ASP A 80 -18.25 -5.22 1.51
CA ASP A 80 -19.07 -4.04 1.79
C ASP A 80 -19.71 -4.06 3.19
N TYR A 81 -20.03 -2.87 3.69
CA TYR A 81 -20.58 -2.68 5.04
C TYR A 81 -22.02 -3.18 5.22
N ASN A 82 -22.76 -3.50 4.15
CA ASN A 82 -24.13 -4.01 4.28
C ASN A 82 -24.13 -5.49 4.65
N PHE A 83 -23.10 -6.24 4.26
CA PHE A 83 -23.02 -7.69 4.46
C PHE A 83 -21.88 -8.14 5.39
N TYR A 84 -20.87 -7.30 5.62
CA TYR A 84 -19.72 -7.65 6.45
C TYR A 84 -19.51 -6.60 7.54
N ASP A 85 -19.60 -7.00 8.80
CA ASP A 85 -19.15 -6.17 9.91
C ASP A 85 -17.61 -6.26 10.10
N LYS A 86 -17.06 -5.60 11.11
CA LYS A 86 -15.61 -5.61 11.36
C LYS A 86 -15.09 -7.03 11.70
N PRO A 87 -15.66 -7.75 12.69
CA PRO A 87 -15.35 -9.17 12.91
C PRO A 87 -15.40 -10.04 11.65
N ASP A 88 -16.45 -9.91 10.84
CA ASP A 88 -16.64 -10.71 9.62
C ASP A 88 -15.50 -10.49 8.62
N VAL A 89 -15.05 -9.24 8.43
CA VAL A 89 -13.93 -8.93 7.53
C VAL A 89 -12.64 -9.61 7.99
N TRP A 90 -12.33 -9.52 9.28
CA TRP A 90 -11.11 -10.12 9.81
C TRP A 90 -11.16 -11.65 9.79
N ALA A 91 -12.33 -12.24 10.04
CA ALA A 91 -12.57 -13.66 9.86
C ALA A 91 -12.43 -14.08 8.38
N LYS A 92 -12.94 -13.28 7.45
CA LYS A 92 -12.86 -13.53 6.00
C LYS A 92 -11.44 -13.47 5.47
N ILE A 93 -10.64 -12.50 5.92
CA ILE A 93 -9.20 -12.40 5.58
C ILE A 93 -8.42 -13.56 6.22
N GLY A 94 -8.77 -13.91 7.47
CA GLY A 94 -8.18 -15.01 8.20
C GLY A 94 -6.66 -14.89 8.38
N GLY A 95 -6.04 -16.02 8.69
CA GLY A 95 -4.59 -16.12 8.85
C GLY A 95 -4.00 -15.17 9.89
N ASN A 96 -2.70 -14.87 9.75
CA ASN A 96 -2.03 -13.96 10.67
C ASN A 96 -2.48 -12.51 10.52
N VAL A 97 -2.91 -12.07 9.33
CA VAL A 97 -3.42 -10.70 9.15
C VAL A 97 -4.73 -10.52 9.90
N GLY A 98 -5.69 -11.43 9.72
CA GLY A 98 -6.97 -11.41 10.44
C GLY A 98 -6.79 -11.45 11.95
N ALA A 99 -5.87 -12.30 12.45
CA ALA A 99 -5.59 -12.39 13.89
C ALA A 99 -4.90 -11.14 14.46
N THR A 100 -3.87 -10.62 13.78
CA THR A 100 -3.09 -9.46 14.27
C THR A 100 -3.92 -8.19 14.31
N PHE A 101 -4.82 -7.98 13.35
CA PHE A 101 -5.57 -6.74 13.18
C PHE A 101 -7.05 -6.86 13.59
N ALA A 102 -7.46 -7.93 14.27
CA ALA A 102 -8.87 -8.22 14.60
C ALA A 102 -9.62 -7.06 15.30
N GLN A 103 -8.89 -6.23 16.05
CA GLN A 103 -9.47 -5.08 16.77
C GLN A 103 -9.39 -3.75 16.00
N GLU A 104 -8.58 -3.69 14.93
CA GLU A 104 -8.33 -2.50 14.12
C GLU A 104 -9.46 -2.20 13.13
N ASN A 105 -9.48 -0.95 12.64
CA ASN A 105 -10.40 -0.55 11.57
C ASN A 105 -10.15 -1.37 10.30
N SER A 106 -11.23 -1.84 9.67
CA SER A 106 -11.19 -2.70 8.49
C SER A 106 -11.28 -1.97 7.16
N CYS A 107 -11.45 -0.64 7.10
CA CYS A 107 -11.75 0.08 5.86
C CYS A 107 -10.74 -0.19 4.72
N ALA A 108 -9.44 -0.01 4.97
CA ALA A 108 -8.41 -0.29 3.98
C ALA A 108 -8.21 -1.80 3.73
N ALA A 109 -8.51 -2.64 4.71
CA ALA A 109 -8.44 -4.09 4.57
C ALA A 109 -9.54 -4.64 3.64
N ARG A 110 -10.76 -4.09 3.71
CA ARG A 110 -11.87 -4.38 2.78
C ARG A 110 -11.48 -4.05 1.34
N ALA A 111 -10.92 -2.88 1.11
CA ALA A 111 -10.43 -2.47 -0.20
C ALA A 111 -9.23 -3.33 -0.66
N SER A 112 -8.29 -3.64 0.24
CA SER A 112 -7.18 -4.54 -0.06
C SER A 112 -7.65 -5.93 -0.50
N TYR A 113 -8.67 -6.48 0.16
CA TYR A 113 -9.30 -7.74 -0.24
C TYR A 113 -9.92 -7.62 -1.64
N GLY A 114 -10.70 -6.57 -1.89
CA GLY A 114 -11.27 -6.30 -3.22
C GLY A 114 -10.20 -6.27 -4.34
N LEU A 115 -9.09 -5.55 -4.14
CA LEU A 115 -8.00 -5.50 -5.12
C LEU A 115 -7.37 -6.86 -5.38
N ASN A 116 -7.03 -7.57 -4.29
CA ASN A 116 -6.37 -8.86 -4.33
C ASN A 116 -7.15 -9.93 -5.11
N TYR A 117 -8.47 -9.94 -4.97
CA TYR A 117 -9.32 -10.92 -5.65
C TYR A 117 -9.83 -10.44 -7.00
N ALA A 118 -9.72 -9.14 -7.31
CA ALA A 118 -9.98 -8.59 -8.65
C ALA A 118 -8.78 -8.69 -9.62
N GLY A 119 -7.72 -9.40 -9.24
CA GLY A 119 -6.51 -9.55 -10.05
C GLY A 119 -5.48 -8.42 -9.88
N ALA A 120 -5.78 -7.40 -9.09
CA ALA A 120 -4.86 -6.33 -8.74
C ALA A 120 -4.08 -6.66 -7.45
N LEU A 121 -3.25 -7.70 -7.50
CA LEU A 121 -2.49 -8.18 -6.35
C LEU A 121 -1.63 -7.07 -5.74
N ILE A 122 -1.59 -7.01 -4.40
CA ILE A 122 -0.71 -6.09 -3.68
C ILE A 122 0.67 -6.75 -3.52
N PRO A 123 1.73 -6.26 -4.18
CA PRO A 123 3.08 -6.81 -4.03
C PRO A 123 3.75 -6.28 -2.76
N SER A 124 5.00 -6.68 -2.53
CA SER A 124 5.75 -6.29 -1.33
C SER A 124 6.30 -4.87 -1.43
N TYR A 125 5.69 -3.92 -0.73
CA TYR A 125 6.19 -2.57 -0.53
C TYR A 125 6.17 -2.19 0.95
N PRO A 126 7.28 -2.43 1.68
CA PRO A 126 7.35 -2.20 3.12
C PRO A 126 6.97 -0.77 3.54
N GLN A 127 7.23 0.25 2.71
CA GLN A 127 6.88 1.64 3.00
C GLN A 127 5.36 1.90 3.10
N PHE A 128 4.53 1.00 2.57
CA PHE A 128 3.07 1.06 2.61
C PHE A 128 2.45 -0.02 3.52
N ASP A 129 3.24 -0.69 4.35
CA ASP A 129 2.78 -1.73 5.27
C ASP A 129 1.99 -2.85 4.56
N THR A 130 2.51 -3.36 3.44
CA THR A 130 1.90 -4.46 2.69
C THR A 130 2.11 -5.80 3.44
N ASN A 131 1.24 -6.10 4.42
CA ASN A 131 1.36 -7.23 5.33
C ASN A 131 1.09 -8.56 4.63
N LEU A 132 2.05 -9.49 4.62
CA LEU A 132 1.85 -10.83 4.08
C LEU A 132 0.93 -11.66 4.99
N ASN A 133 -0.14 -12.18 4.41
CA ASN A 133 -1.00 -13.19 5.03
C ASN A 133 -0.44 -14.58 4.74
N MET A 134 0.36 -15.10 5.66
CA MET A 134 1.18 -16.29 5.50
C MET A 134 0.31 -17.55 5.36
N PRO A 135 0.47 -18.35 4.28
CA PRO A 135 -0.24 -19.63 4.14
C PRO A 135 0.02 -20.61 5.27
N SER A 136 1.26 -20.62 5.81
CA SER A 136 1.65 -21.44 6.95
C SER A 136 0.92 -21.09 8.26
N LYS A 137 0.24 -19.94 8.29
CA LYS A 137 -0.58 -19.49 9.43
C LYS A 137 -2.07 -19.44 9.08
N GLY A 138 -2.50 -20.17 8.04
CA GLY A 138 -3.89 -20.20 7.58
C GLY A 138 -4.30 -18.97 6.76
N GLY A 139 -3.33 -18.21 6.23
CA GLY A 139 -3.56 -17.09 5.33
C GLY A 139 -3.68 -17.51 3.86
N ASP A 140 -4.04 -16.56 3.01
CA ASP A 140 -4.26 -16.76 1.57
C ASP A 140 -3.04 -16.48 0.68
N GLY A 141 -1.88 -16.19 1.29
CA GLY A 141 -0.65 -15.84 0.58
C GLY A 141 -0.64 -14.44 -0.03
N LYS A 142 -1.70 -13.65 0.15
CA LYS A 142 -1.81 -12.29 -0.39
C LYS A 142 -1.33 -11.26 0.63
N ARG A 143 -1.18 -10.00 0.18
CA ARG A 143 -0.77 -8.90 1.06
C ARG A 143 -1.90 -7.92 1.30
N TYR A 144 -1.95 -7.38 2.50
CA TYR A 144 -3.01 -6.48 2.93
C TYR A 144 -2.42 -5.21 3.54
N ILE A 145 -2.95 -4.07 3.14
CA ILE A 145 -2.64 -2.77 3.76
C ILE A 145 -3.83 -2.42 4.66
N VAL A 146 -3.57 -2.26 5.96
CA VAL A 146 -4.61 -2.02 6.97
C VAL A 146 -4.77 -0.53 7.29
N SER A 147 -3.71 0.25 7.15
CA SER A 147 -3.77 1.70 7.35
C SER A 147 -4.38 2.41 6.14
N ALA A 148 -5.46 3.15 6.34
CA ALA A 148 -6.09 3.97 5.30
C ALA A 148 -5.13 5.00 4.68
N ALA A 149 -4.36 5.68 5.52
CA ALA A 149 -3.33 6.62 5.06
C ALA A 149 -2.29 5.95 4.15
N LYS A 150 -1.80 4.75 4.51
CA LYS A 150 -0.85 3.99 3.70
C LYS A 150 -1.47 3.48 2.41
N PHE A 151 -2.70 2.98 2.46
CA PHE A 151 -3.42 2.50 1.29
C PHE A 151 -3.60 3.60 0.26
N ARG A 152 -4.03 4.79 0.68
CA ARG A 152 -4.14 5.96 -0.21
C ARG A 152 -2.81 6.31 -0.88
N CYS A 153 -1.71 6.34 -0.13
CA CYS A 153 -0.38 6.59 -0.70
C CYS A 153 0.05 5.49 -1.65
N TYR A 154 -0.28 4.24 -1.35
CA TYR A 154 -0.03 3.09 -2.22
C TYR A 154 -0.76 3.24 -3.56
N LEU A 155 -2.06 3.57 -3.56
CA LEU A 155 -2.81 3.77 -4.81
C LEU A 155 -2.18 4.85 -5.69
N ARG A 156 -1.78 5.98 -5.10
CA ARG A 156 -1.08 7.04 -5.85
C ARG A 156 0.24 6.54 -6.45
N PHE A 157 0.96 5.71 -5.70
CA PHE A 157 2.23 5.14 -6.15
C PHE A 157 2.06 4.16 -7.31
N ILE A 158 1.03 3.29 -7.29
CA ILE A 158 0.83 2.26 -8.32
C ILE A 158 0.00 2.72 -9.52
N TRP A 159 -0.92 3.68 -9.33
CA TRP A 159 -1.88 4.13 -10.35
C TRP A 159 -1.68 5.58 -10.78
N GLY A 160 -0.73 6.30 -10.17
CA GLY A 160 -0.52 7.71 -10.41
C GLY A 160 -1.56 8.59 -9.73
N GLU A 161 -1.69 9.81 -10.25
CA GLU A 161 -2.60 10.82 -9.71
C GLU A 161 -4.07 10.33 -9.69
N PRO A 162 -4.86 10.76 -8.69
CA PRO A 162 -6.29 10.46 -8.67
C PRO A 162 -7.01 11.15 -9.83
N ASP A 163 -8.12 10.58 -10.30
CA ASP A 163 -8.92 11.19 -11.37
C ASP A 163 -9.66 12.42 -10.87
N TYR A 164 -10.03 12.41 -9.59
CA TYR A 164 -10.67 13.53 -8.92
C TYR A 164 -10.12 13.73 -7.50
N GLU A 165 -10.20 14.97 -7.06
CA GLU A 165 -10.00 15.33 -5.67
C GLU A 165 -11.33 15.76 -5.04
N TRP A 166 -11.49 15.53 -3.74
CA TRP A 166 -12.67 15.91 -2.97
C TRP A 166 -12.34 16.93 -1.88
N GLY A 167 -13.25 17.88 -1.66
CA GLY A 167 -13.20 18.90 -0.61
C GLY A 167 -13.29 20.32 -1.16
N THR A 168 -13.19 21.33 -0.30
CA THR A 168 -13.28 22.75 -0.67
C THR A 168 -12.29 23.11 -1.77
N GLY A 169 -12.77 23.69 -2.88
CA GLY A 169 -11.95 24.09 -4.01
C GLY A 169 -11.42 22.93 -4.87
N LYS A 170 -11.98 21.72 -4.73
CA LYS A 170 -11.62 20.51 -5.48
C LYS A 170 -12.65 20.15 -6.57
N THR A 171 -12.32 19.14 -7.38
CA THR A 171 -13.12 18.75 -8.55
C THR A 171 -14.48 18.14 -8.19
N ILE A 172 -14.57 17.50 -7.03
CA ILE A 172 -15.81 16.92 -6.49
C ILE A 172 -16.08 17.56 -5.13
N GLN A 173 -17.31 17.99 -4.89
CA GLN A 173 -17.74 18.62 -3.63
C GLN A 173 -18.58 17.67 -2.76
N ASN A 174 -19.34 16.77 -3.37
CA ASN A 174 -20.20 15.83 -2.66
C ASN A 174 -20.40 14.53 -3.43
N ILE A 175 -21.03 13.55 -2.78
CA ILE A 175 -21.26 12.21 -3.32
C ILE A 175 -22.16 12.21 -4.57
N THR A 176 -23.14 13.11 -4.61
CA THR A 176 -24.05 13.25 -5.76
C THR A 176 -23.27 13.64 -7.01
N GLN A 177 -22.35 14.61 -6.91
CA GLN A 177 -21.48 15.00 -8.02
C GLN A 177 -20.58 13.86 -8.50
N LEU A 178 -20.08 13.02 -7.58
CA LEU A 178 -19.30 11.84 -7.96
C LEU A 178 -20.17 10.83 -8.72
N ARG A 179 -21.38 10.56 -8.25
CA ARG A 179 -22.33 9.65 -8.90
C ARG A 179 -22.79 10.16 -10.27
N ASP A 180 -22.96 11.46 -10.42
CA ASP A 180 -23.26 12.09 -11.73
C ASP A 180 -22.12 11.90 -12.74
N LYS A 181 -20.89 11.59 -12.29
CA LYS A 181 -19.80 11.17 -13.17
C LYS A 181 -19.96 9.72 -13.60
N PHE A 182 -20.37 8.82 -12.70
CA PHE A 182 -20.54 7.39 -13.00
C PHE A 182 -21.57 7.14 -14.11
N SER A 183 -22.70 7.84 -14.06
CA SER A 183 -23.78 7.70 -15.05
C SER A 183 -23.33 8.07 -16.48
N LYS A 184 -22.22 8.79 -16.62
CA LYS A 184 -21.63 9.18 -17.91
C LYS A 184 -20.51 8.24 -18.38
N THR A 185 -19.96 7.41 -17.49
CA THR A 185 -18.76 6.58 -17.75
C THR A 185 -19.03 5.07 -17.74
N GLY A 186 -20.22 4.62 -17.32
CA GLY A 186 -20.57 3.19 -17.22
C GLY A 186 -20.51 2.68 -15.78
N LEU A 187 -20.50 1.36 -15.58
CA LEU A 187 -20.37 0.76 -14.24
C LEU A 187 -19.05 1.21 -13.61
N THR A 188 -19.16 2.12 -12.64
CA THR A 188 -17.99 2.82 -12.11
C THR A 188 -17.95 2.60 -10.60
N VAL A 189 -16.88 1.98 -10.14
CA VAL A 189 -16.54 1.94 -8.71
C VAL A 189 -15.53 3.04 -8.46
N ALA A 190 -15.75 3.87 -7.45
CA ALA A 190 -14.72 4.77 -6.95
C ALA A 190 -14.13 4.25 -5.65
N ILE A 191 -12.80 4.21 -5.59
CA ILE A 191 -12.08 4.10 -4.32
C ILE A 191 -11.72 5.51 -3.87
N VAL A 192 -12.16 5.89 -2.68
CA VAL A 192 -11.97 7.23 -2.11
C VAL A 192 -11.10 7.11 -0.87
N GLY A 193 -9.96 7.79 -0.83
CA GLY A 193 -9.09 7.83 0.34
C GLY A 193 -8.88 9.24 0.85
N TRP A 194 -9.07 9.47 2.14
CA TRP A 194 -8.75 10.76 2.78
C TRP A 194 -8.05 10.56 4.12
N ARG A 195 -7.53 11.66 4.68
CA ARG A 195 -6.90 11.69 6.00
C ARG A 195 -7.79 12.54 6.90
N ASP A 196 -8.12 12.03 8.08
CA ASP A 196 -8.79 12.83 9.10
C ASP A 196 -7.77 13.72 9.85
N PRO A 197 -8.22 14.71 10.63
CA PRO A 197 -7.32 15.56 11.41
C PRO A 197 -6.45 14.80 12.42
N ALA A 198 -6.91 13.65 12.93
CA ALA A 198 -6.16 12.79 13.84
C ALA A 198 -5.07 11.97 13.12
N GLY A 199 -5.11 11.94 11.79
CA GLY A 199 -4.11 11.35 10.92
C GLY A 199 -4.38 9.91 10.48
N PHE A 200 -5.49 9.29 10.88
CA PHE A 200 -5.81 7.89 10.58
C PHE A 200 -6.42 7.73 9.18
N GLY A 201 -7.41 8.56 8.87
CA GLY A 201 -8.08 8.57 7.56
C GLY A 201 -9.08 7.43 7.38
N HIS A 202 -9.67 7.38 6.19
CA HIS A 202 -10.60 6.31 5.79
C HIS A 202 -10.42 5.99 4.31
N VAL A 203 -10.76 4.76 3.95
CA VAL A 203 -10.88 4.31 2.57
C VAL A 203 -12.33 3.88 2.37
N ALA A 204 -13.03 4.62 1.53
CA ALA A 204 -14.40 4.32 1.14
C ALA A 204 -14.45 3.76 -0.29
N VAL A 205 -15.49 2.97 -0.53
CA VAL A 205 -15.88 2.51 -1.87
C VAL A 205 -17.26 3.03 -2.17
N ILE A 206 -17.42 3.68 -3.32
CA ILE A 206 -18.70 4.25 -3.76
C ILE A 206 -19.06 3.65 -5.11
N THR A 207 -20.33 3.27 -5.25
CA THR A 207 -20.91 2.88 -6.54
C THR A 207 -22.20 3.69 -6.78
N PRO A 208 -22.86 3.57 -7.95
CA PRO A 208 -24.15 4.21 -8.17
C PRO A 208 -25.20 3.88 -7.10
N ASN A 209 -25.17 2.65 -6.56
CA ASN A 209 -26.22 2.11 -5.68
C ASN A 209 -25.71 1.71 -4.29
N TYR A 210 -24.44 1.97 -3.99
CA TYR A 210 -23.83 1.67 -2.70
C TYR A 210 -23.11 2.90 -2.16
N ASP A 211 -23.33 3.18 -0.87
CA ASP A 211 -22.56 4.12 -0.07
C ASP A 211 -21.86 3.37 1.05
N ASP A 212 -20.56 3.62 1.19
CA ASP A 212 -19.88 3.32 2.44
C ASP A 212 -20.47 4.23 3.52
N GLN A 213 -21.13 3.63 4.51
CA GLN A 213 -21.79 4.34 5.62
C GLN A 213 -20.84 5.21 6.46
N HIS A 214 -19.53 4.97 6.37
CA HIS A 214 -18.49 5.76 7.04
C HIS A 214 -17.87 6.81 6.11
N ALA A 215 -18.26 6.83 4.83
CA ALA A 215 -18.03 7.97 3.96
C ALA A 215 -18.99 9.08 4.34
N THR A 216 -18.60 9.89 5.32
CA THR A 216 -19.33 11.08 5.73
C THR A 216 -19.20 12.18 4.66
N PHE A 217 -19.89 12.00 3.54
CA PHE A 217 -20.19 13.07 2.59
C PHE A 217 -21.35 13.89 3.14
N SER A 218 -21.12 14.70 4.18
CA SER A 218 -22.22 15.44 4.81
C SER A 218 -22.88 16.39 3.78
N PRO A 219 -24.16 16.19 3.38
CA PRO A 219 -24.87 17.13 2.55
C PRO A 219 -25.28 18.31 3.42
N GLY A 220 -24.69 19.48 3.18
CA GLY A 220 -25.04 20.71 3.91
C GLY A 220 -23.96 21.28 4.84
N LEU A 221 -22.73 20.75 4.82
CA LEU A 221 -21.59 21.50 5.35
C LEU A 221 -21.24 22.62 4.36
N ASP A 222 -21.70 23.83 4.67
CA ASP A 222 -21.19 25.05 4.07
C ASP A 222 -19.70 25.17 4.42
N TYR A 223 -18.84 24.85 3.44
CA TYR A 223 -17.39 24.92 3.58
C TYR A 223 -16.86 26.35 3.73
N SER A 224 -17.72 27.39 3.73
CA SER A 224 -17.34 28.78 3.96
C SER A 224 -17.28 29.18 5.44
N VAL A 225 -17.76 28.34 6.37
CA VAL A 225 -17.76 28.63 7.80
C VAL A 225 -17.07 27.50 8.58
N ALA A 226 -15.90 27.80 9.15
CA ALA A 226 -15.15 26.86 9.98
C ALA A 226 -16.01 26.38 11.16
N GLN A 227 -16.21 25.06 11.29
CA GLN A 227 -16.88 24.44 12.45
C GLN A 227 -16.01 23.36 13.09
N PRO A 228 -16.09 23.18 14.43
CA PRO A 228 -15.13 22.43 15.22
C PRO A 228 -15.53 20.96 15.42
N LEU A 229 -14.51 20.09 15.36
CA LEU A 229 -14.41 18.71 15.83
C LEU A 229 -15.56 17.74 15.46
N GLY A 230 -15.29 17.02 14.37
CA GLY A 230 -16.11 15.99 13.72
C GLY A 230 -15.96 16.01 12.20
N ALA A 231 -15.48 17.14 11.66
CA ALA A 231 -15.27 17.39 10.24
C ALA A 231 -13.99 16.73 9.70
N GLY A 232 -14.15 15.84 8.70
CA GLY A 232 -13.07 15.47 7.80
C GLY A 232 -12.70 16.68 6.93
N THR A 233 -11.73 17.47 7.37
CA THR A 233 -11.20 18.64 6.65
C THR A 233 -10.07 18.30 5.67
N GLY A 234 -9.74 17.02 5.52
CA GLY A 234 -8.68 16.57 4.61
C GLY A 234 -9.19 16.42 3.19
N ALA A 235 -8.49 17.00 2.22
CA ALA A 235 -8.70 16.71 0.80
C ALA A 235 -8.66 15.18 0.57
N GLY A 236 -9.65 14.67 -0.15
CA GLY A 236 -9.76 13.27 -0.54
C GLY A 236 -9.22 13.04 -1.94
N TRP A 237 -8.71 11.84 -2.20
CA TRP A 237 -8.29 11.37 -3.52
C TRP A 237 -9.25 10.28 -4.00
N ILE A 238 -9.66 10.37 -5.25
CA ILE A 238 -10.66 9.48 -5.86
C ILE A 238 -10.02 8.80 -7.07
N TRP A 239 -10.00 7.47 -7.06
CA TRP A 239 -9.65 6.67 -8.23
C TRP A 239 -10.85 5.92 -8.74
N ILE A 240 -11.10 6.08 -10.02
CA ILE A 240 -12.15 5.44 -10.78
C ILE A 240 -11.65 4.09 -11.30
N LEU A 241 -12.38 3.04 -11.00
CA LEU A 241 -12.27 1.74 -11.65
C LEU A 241 -13.28 1.71 -12.81
N THR A 242 -12.88 1.14 -13.94
CA THR A 242 -13.69 1.00 -15.17
C THR A 242 -13.98 -0.46 -15.46
#